data_AF-A0A940TS92-F1
#
_entry.id   AF-A0A940TS92-F1
#
_cell.length_a   1.000
_cell.length_b   1.000
_cell.length_c   1.000
_cell.angle_alpha   90.00
_cell.angle_beta   90.00
_cell.angle_gamma   90.00
#
_symmetry.space_group_name_H-M   'P 1'
#
loop_
_entity.id
_entity.type
_entity.pdbx_description
1 polymer ?
#
loop_
_entity_poly.entity_id
_entity_poly.type
_entity_poly.pdbx_seq_one_letter_code
_entity_poly.pdbx_strand_id
1 'polypeptide(L)'
;VDLYGNLKLVSLSKKTVLSFETKNSVFVVYDYQGAKDSALFVLYASVPRAPYESTEDLTYTDTLLARHFLPWRKRFFSDFTAPFFNSKGMTLYYCCRREGRDFTISGRSVDKTQGEGPRLETKATFREGQGWVGGYIIHEGRKFEVMKR
;
A
#
# COMPACT_ATOMS: atom_id res chain seq x y z
N VAL A 1 -17.22 8.80 -5.14
CA VAL A 1 -17.98 7.87 -4.30
C VAL A 1 -18.62 6.84 -5.21
N ASP A 2 -18.64 5.55 -4.85
CA ASP A 2 -19.30 4.53 -5.67
C ASP A 2 -20.78 4.33 -5.31
N LEU A 3 -21.43 3.38 -5.99
CA LEU A 3 -22.84 3.06 -5.79
C LEU A 3 -23.19 2.70 -4.34
N TYR A 4 -22.21 2.22 -3.57
CA TYR A 4 -22.38 1.80 -2.18
C TYR A 4 -21.93 2.87 -1.17
N GLY A 5 -21.60 4.08 -1.63
CA GLY A 5 -21.13 5.14 -0.74
C GLY A 5 -19.62 5.06 -0.43
N ASN A 6 -18.86 4.15 -1.03
CA ASN A 6 -17.43 4.01 -0.72
C ASN A 6 -16.60 5.15 -1.31
N LEU A 7 -15.63 5.61 -0.55
CA LEU A 7 -14.67 6.62 -0.97
C LEU A 7 -13.61 6.02 -1.89
N LYS A 8 -13.23 6.78 -2.93
CA LYS A 8 -12.23 6.38 -3.91
C LYS A 8 -11.34 7.56 -4.24
N LEU A 9 -10.02 7.32 -4.28
CA LEU A 9 -9.08 8.24 -4.92
C LEU A 9 -8.88 7.78 -6.36
N VAL A 10 -8.91 8.72 -7.30
CA VAL A 10 -8.75 8.43 -8.73
C VAL A 10 -7.62 9.28 -9.30
N SER A 11 -6.65 8.63 -9.95
CA SER A 11 -5.66 9.33 -10.78
C SER A 11 -6.20 9.42 -12.21
N LEU A 12 -6.52 10.63 -12.65
CA LEU A 12 -7.03 10.86 -14.01
C LEU A 12 -5.97 10.60 -15.08
N SER A 13 -4.71 10.95 -14.81
CA SER A 13 -3.60 10.79 -15.74
C SER A 13 -3.19 9.33 -15.94
N LYS A 14 -3.16 8.54 -14.85
CA LYS A 14 -2.74 7.13 -14.89
C LYS A 14 -3.92 6.15 -14.93
N LYS A 15 -5.16 6.64 -14.90
CA LYS A 15 -6.40 5.85 -14.84
C LYS A 15 -6.36 4.79 -13.73
N THR A 16 -5.92 5.19 -12.55
CA THR A 16 -5.79 4.30 -11.38
C THR A 16 -6.80 4.69 -10.31
N VAL A 17 -7.24 3.71 -9.51
CA VAL A 17 -8.27 3.86 -8.48
C VAL A 17 -7.79 3.20 -7.20
N LEU A 18 -7.89 3.90 -6.08
CA LEU A 18 -7.68 3.39 -4.73
C LEU A 18 -9.00 3.46 -3.99
N SER A 19 -9.53 2.30 -3.57
CA SER A 19 -10.75 2.23 -2.77
C SER A 19 -10.38 2.15 -1.30
N PHE A 20 -10.95 3.06 -0.49
CA PHE A 20 -10.62 3.16 0.92
C PHE A 20 -11.86 3.51 1.74
N GLU A 21 -11.75 3.26 3.04
CA GLU A 21 -12.72 3.69 4.04
C GLU A 21 -12.00 4.28 5.24
N THR A 22 -12.74 5.12 5.97
CA THR A 22 -12.32 5.71 7.22
C THR A 22 -13.21 5.14 8.32
N LYS A 23 -12.66 4.34 9.23
CA LYS A 23 -13.44 3.68 10.30
C LYS A 23 -12.72 3.80 11.63
N ASN A 24 -13.42 4.30 12.66
CA ASN A 24 -12.96 4.31 14.06
C ASN A 24 -11.49 4.76 14.21
N SER A 25 -11.14 5.91 13.64
CA SER A 25 -9.79 6.48 13.66
C SER A 25 -8.71 5.74 12.84
N VAL A 26 -9.11 4.84 11.94
CA VAL A 26 -8.21 4.11 11.04
C VAL A 26 -8.59 4.37 9.57
N PHE A 27 -7.59 4.62 8.75
CA PHE A 27 -7.66 4.60 7.30
C PHE A 27 -7.42 3.17 6.81
N VAL A 28 -8.36 2.61 6.07
CA VAL A 28 -8.27 1.24 5.54
C VAL A 28 -8.36 1.28 4.02
N VAL A 29 -7.37 0.71 3.35
CA VAL A 29 -7.37 0.49 1.91
C VAL A 29 -7.91 -0.90 1.63
N TYR A 30 -8.95 -0.98 0.81
CA TYR A 30 -9.56 -2.26 0.44
C TYR A 30 -8.96 -2.82 -0.84
N ASP A 31 -8.79 -1.98 -1.86
CA ASP A 31 -8.31 -2.42 -3.16
C ASP A 31 -7.67 -1.28 -3.94
N TYR A 32 -6.85 -1.70 -4.89
CA TYR A 32 -6.18 -0.84 -5.85
C TYR A 32 -6.37 -1.38 -7.27
N GLN A 33 -6.64 -0.51 -8.22
CA GLN A 33 -6.78 -0.88 -9.63
C GLN A 33 -5.96 0.09 -10.48
N GLY A 34 -5.15 -0.44 -11.38
CA GLY A 34 -4.33 0.37 -12.29
C GLY A 34 -2.86 -0.05 -12.37
N ALA A 35 -2.04 0.88 -12.89
CA ALA A 35 -0.63 0.69 -13.18
C ALA A 35 0.29 0.93 -11.96
N LYS A 36 1.28 0.05 -11.78
CA LYS A 36 2.18 0.05 -10.61
C LYS A 36 3.09 1.28 -10.50
N ASP A 37 3.23 2.05 -11.56
CA ASP A 37 3.97 3.31 -11.62
C ASP A 37 3.10 4.53 -11.23
N SER A 38 2.15 4.32 -10.33
CA SER A 38 1.20 5.33 -9.87
C SER A 38 1.42 5.68 -8.41
N ALA A 39 1.27 6.96 -8.07
CA ALA A 39 1.19 7.46 -6.70
C ALA A 39 0.24 6.65 -5.81
N LEU A 40 -0.94 6.32 -6.34
CA LEU A 40 -1.93 5.50 -5.64
C LEU A 40 -1.46 4.07 -5.36
N PHE A 41 -0.54 3.53 -6.15
CA PHE A 41 0.04 2.21 -5.87
C PHE A 41 1.03 2.27 -4.71
N VAL A 42 1.81 3.36 -4.60
CA VAL A 42 2.65 3.61 -3.43
C VAL A 42 1.80 3.66 -2.17
N LEU A 43 0.70 4.42 -2.19
CA LEU A 43 -0.24 4.49 -1.07
C LEU A 43 -0.86 3.14 -0.72
N TYR A 44 -1.34 2.38 -1.72
CA TYR A 44 -1.87 1.03 -1.53
C TYR A 44 -0.88 0.12 -0.79
N ALA A 45 0.39 0.13 -1.20
CA ALA A 45 1.40 -0.77 -0.66
C ALA A 45 2.01 -0.30 0.67
N SER A 46 1.99 1.00 0.95
CA SER A 46 2.60 1.56 2.18
C SER A 46 1.61 1.75 3.31
N VAL A 47 0.31 1.88 3.00
CA VAL A 47 -0.73 2.26 3.95
C VAL A 47 -1.96 1.36 3.79
N PRO A 48 -1.85 0.03 3.97
CA PRO A 48 -3.03 -0.83 3.88
C PRO A 48 -4.02 -0.54 5.00
N ARG A 49 -3.53 -0.33 6.22
CA ARG A 49 -4.32 0.03 7.41
C ARG A 49 -3.52 0.96 8.30
N ALA A 50 -3.83 2.25 8.33
CA ALA A 50 -3.09 3.22 9.13
C ALA A 50 -3.96 3.92 10.15
N PRO A 51 -3.58 3.97 11.43
CA PRO A 51 -4.23 4.84 12.38
C PRO A 51 -3.97 6.31 12.03
N TYR A 52 -4.96 7.18 12.21
CA TYR A 52 -4.78 8.63 12.02
C TYR A 52 -3.89 9.24 13.11
N GLU A 53 -3.98 8.72 14.32
CA GLU A 53 -3.21 9.14 15.47
C GLU A 53 -2.40 7.96 16.00
N SER A 54 -1.08 8.07 15.93
CA SER A 54 -0.15 7.19 16.65
C SER A 54 0.79 8.12 17.39
N THR A 55 0.66 8.13 18.72
CA THR A 55 1.57 8.85 19.64
C THR A 55 2.86 8.07 19.88
N GLU A 56 2.87 6.77 19.57
CA GLU A 56 3.99 5.86 19.77
C GLU A 56 4.42 5.18 18.46
N ASP A 57 5.60 4.54 18.48
CA ASP A 57 6.14 3.72 17.39
C ASP A 57 5.30 2.43 17.22
N LEU A 58 4.13 2.56 16.60
CA LEU A 58 3.21 1.45 16.37
C LEU A 58 3.77 0.52 15.30
N THR A 59 3.87 -0.76 15.63
CA THR A 59 4.18 -1.83 14.67
C THR A 59 2.99 -2.75 14.49
N TYR A 60 2.73 -3.14 13.25
CA TYR A 60 1.66 -4.09 12.92
C TYR A 60 2.01 -4.90 11.68
N THR A 61 1.27 -5.98 11.47
CA THR A 61 1.43 -6.84 10.28
C THR A 61 0.19 -6.75 9.43
N ASP A 62 0.35 -6.65 8.11
CA ASP A 62 -0.75 -6.74 7.15
C ASP A 62 -0.39 -7.62 5.96
N THR A 63 -1.39 -8.07 5.23
CA THR A 63 -1.24 -8.94 4.06
C THR A 63 -1.78 -8.25 2.81
N LEU A 64 -0.88 -7.90 1.91
CA LEU A 64 -1.23 -7.35 0.61
C LEU A 64 -1.60 -8.45 -0.38
N LEU A 65 -2.56 -8.17 -1.25
CA LEU A 65 -2.94 -9.12 -2.30
C LEU A 65 -1.81 -9.28 -3.32
N ALA A 66 -1.28 -10.50 -3.46
CA ALA A 66 -0.14 -10.77 -4.34
C ALA A 66 -0.43 -10.52 -5.83
N ARG A 67 -1.70 -10.51 -6.24
CA ARG A 67 -2.10 -10.23 -7.63
C ARG A 67 -1.53 -8.91 -8.16
N HIS A 68 -1.35 -7.92 -7.29
CA HIS A 68 -0.82 -6.61 -7.67
C HIS A 68 0.69 -6.62 -7.87
N PHE A 69 1.39 -7.68 -7.44
CA PHE A 69 2.83 -7.86 -7.60
C PHE A 69 3.17 -8.81 -8.75
N LEU A 70 2.19 -9.58 -9.26
CA LEU A 70 2.36 -10.41 -10.44
C LEU A 70 2.54 -9.61 -11.75
N PRO A 71 3.26 -10.16 -12.76
CA PRO A 71 3.26 -9.65 -14.13
C PRO A 71 1.85 -9.66 -14.74
N TRP A 72 1.54 -8.72 -15.64
CA TRP A 72 0.21 -8.55 -16.25
C TRP A 72 -0.41 -9.87 -16.76
N ARG A 73 0.39 -10.69 -17.46
CA ARG A 73 -0.07 -11.99 -17.99
C ARG A 73 -0.49 -12.94 -16.88
N LYS A 74 0.27 -13.02 -15.78
CA LYS A 74 -0.04 -13.87 -14.62
C LYS A 74 -1.20 -13.33 -13.80
N ARG A 75 -1.41 -12.01 -13.79
CA ARG A 75 -2.57 -11.37 -13.13
C ARG A 75 -3.89 -11.82 -13.76
N PHE A 76 -3.99 -11.85 -15.08
CA PHE A 76 -5.20 -12.31 -15.77
C PHE A 76 -5.57 -13.76 -15.43
N PHE A 77 -4.59 -14.66 -15.41
CA PHE A 77 -4.81 -16.04 -14.97
C PHE A 77 -5.16 -16.13 -13.48
N SER A 78 -4.54 -15.29 -12.64
CA SER A 78 -4.87 -15.21 -11.21
C SER A 78 -6.30 -14.77 -10.97
N ASP A 79 -6.84 -13.85 -11.77
CA ASP A 79 -8.22 -13.38 -11.60
C ASP A 79 -9.23 -14.48 -11.96
N PHE A 80 -8.88 -15.37 -12.90
CA PHE A 80 -9.70 -16.53 -13.27
C PHE A 80 -9.64 -17.67 -12.23
N THR A 81 -8.49 -17.84 -11.56
CA THR A 81 -8.29 -18.90 -10.55
C THR A 81 -8.55 -18.44 -9.12
N ALA A 82 -8.71 -17.14 -8.88
CA ALA A 82 -8.97 -16.56 -7.56
C ALA A 82 -10.19 -17.16 -6.81
N PRO A 83 -11.29 -17.57 -7.47
CA PRO A 83 -12.39 -18.24 -6.76
C PRO A 83 -12.02 -19.64 -6.23
N PHE A 84 -10.99 -20.26 -6.80
CA PHE A 84 -10.61 -21.66 -6.55
C PHE A 84 -9.34 -21.80 -5.70
N PHE A 85 -8.52 -20.75 -5.65
CA PHE A 85 -7.28 -20.73 -4.87
C PHE A 85 -7.28 -19.52 -3.94
N ASN A 86 -7.10 -19.76 -2.64
CA ASN A 86 -6.78 -18.70 -1.68
C ASN A 86 -5.54 -17.96 -2.20
N SER A 87 -5.74 -16.75 -2.74
CA SER A 87 -4.65 -15.96 -3.27
C SER A 87 -3.68 -15.70 -2.13
N LYS A 88 -2.52 -16.37 -2.14
CA LYS A 88 -1.46 -16.17 -1.15
C LYS A 88 -1.10 -14.69 -1.18
N GLY A 89 -1.43 -13.95 -0.12
CA GLY A 89 -1.00 -12.57 0.01
C GLY A 89 0.47 -12.49 0.43
N MET A 90 1.06 -11.33 0.25
CA MET A 90 2.39 -11.01 0.75
C MET A 90 2.23 -10.33 2.11
N THR A 91 2.78 -10.96 3.15
CA THR A 91 2.76 -10.41 4.51
C THR A 91 3.88 -9.39 4.67
N LEU A 92 3.52 -8.22 5.20
CA LEU A 92 4.44 -7.11 5.48
C LEU A 92 4.35 -6.72 6.96
N TYR A 93 5.51 -6.46 7.56
CA TYR A 93 5.61 -5.73 8.82
C TYR A 93 5.65 -4.24 8.53
N TYR A 94 4.78 -3.48 9.19
CA TYR A 94 4.72 -2.05 9.13
C TYR A 94 5.17 -1.43 10.45
N CYS A 95 5.86 -0.30 10.36
CA CYS A 95 6.25 0.56 11.47
C CYS A 95 5.81 1.99 11.16
N CYS A 96 5.04 2.56 12.08
CA CYS A 96 4.62 3.95 12.06
C CYS A 96 5.50 4.75 13.00
N ARG A 97 6.00 5.90 12.54
CA ARG A 97 6.84 6.79 13.33
C ARG A 97 6.41 8.23 13.13
N ARG A 98 6.30 8.98 14.22
CA ARG A 98 6.01 10.42 14.19
C ARG A 98 7.25 11.20 14.61
N GLU A 99 7.68 12.12 13.74
CA GLU A 99 8.80 13.02 13.97
C GLU A 99 8.33 14.46 13.74
N GLY A 100 8.02 15.17 14.82
CA GLY A 100 7.41 16.50 14.75
C GLY A 100 6.07 16.47 14.02
N ARG A 101 5.99 17.17 12.87
CA ARG A 101 4.78 17.24 12.02
C ARG A 101 4.71 16.13 10.96
N ASP A 102 5.76 15.33 10.84
CA ASP A 102 5.85 14.28 9.84
C ASP A 102 5.49 12.93 10.45
N PHE A 103 4.57 12.23 9.79
CA PHE A 103 4.15 10.87 10.13
C PHE A 103 4.58 9.95 9.00
N THR A 104 5.44 8.99 9.30
CA THR A 104 6.01 8.06 8.33
C THR A 104 5.53 6.65 8.63
N ILE A 105 5.05 5.97 7.60
CA ILE A 105 4.74 4.55 7.63
C ILE A 105 5.74 3.85 6.73
N SER A 106 6.45 2.87 7.26
CA SER A 106 7.40 2.03 6.54
C SER A 106 6.95 0.59 6.60
N GLY A 107 7.03 -0.14 5.49
CA GLY A 107 6.65 -1.54 5.39
C GLY A 107 7.78 -2.38 4.81
N ARG A 108 7.94 -3.62 5.29
CA ARG A 108 8.86 -4.61 4.71
C ARG A 108 8.22 -5.99 4.66
N SER A 109 8.36 -6.69 3.55
CA SER A 109 7.89 -8.07 3.40
C SER A 109 8.67 -9.02 4.28
N VAL A 110 7.98 -10.01 4.83
CA VAL A 110 8.61 -11.12 5.56
C VAL A 110 9.08 -12.15 4.54
N ASP A 111 10.38 -12.25 4.30
CA ASP A 111 10.93 -13.45 3.66
C ASP A 111 11.25 -14.50 4.71
N LYS A 112 10.68 -15.69 4.54
CA LYS A 112 10.96 -16.86 5.39
C LYS A 112 12.27 -17.55 5.01
N THR A 113 12.89 -17.17 3.91
CA THR A 113 14.14 -17.73 3.39
C THR A 113 15.32 -16.87 3.87
N GLN A 114 16.09 -17.40 4.83
CA GLN A 114 17.30 -16.76 5.33
C GLN A 114 18.28 -16.45 4.18
N GLY A 115 18.55 -15.16 3.93
CA GLY A 115 19.60 -14.69 3.01
C GLY A 115 19.11 -13.84 1.84
N GLU A 116 17.84 -13.90 1.46
CA GLU A 116 17.25 -12.96 0.50
C GLU A 116 16.74 -11.74 1.27
N GLY A 117 17.18 -10.53 0.88
CA GLY A 117 16.61 -9.29 1.41
C GLY A 117 15.10 -9.20 1.13
N PRO A 118 14.37 -8.27 1.77
CA PRO A 118 12.92 -8.21 1.62
C PRO A 118 12.51 -7.99 0.16
N ARG A 119 11.64 -8.86 -0.37
CA ARG A 119 11.04 -8.72 -1.71
C ARG A 119 10.30 -7.41 -1.93
N LEU A 120 9.70 -6.84 -0.89
CA LEU A 120 9.01 -5.57 -0.93
C LEU A 120 9.39 -4.69 0.26
N GLU A 121 9.82 -3.46 -0.03
CA GLU A 121 9.91 -2.38 0.94
C GLU A 121 9.01 -1.23 0.52
N THR A 122 8.42 -0.55 1.48
CA THR A 122 7.52 0.57 1.23
C THR A 122 7.75 1.68 2.24
N LYS A 123 7.52 2.92 1.82
CA LYS A 123 7.51 4.09 2.70
C LYS A 123 6.47 5.08 2.21
N ALA A 124 5.68 5.63 3.11
CA ALA A 124 4.90 6.83 2.86
C ALA A 124 5.09 7.82 4.00
N THR A 125 5.20 9.09 3.65
CA THR A 125 5.30 10.18 4.59
C THR A 125 4.11 11.12 4.40
N PHE A 126 3.54 11.51 5.53
CA PHE A 126 2.43 12.42 5.67
C PHE A 126 2.87 13.60 6.52
N ARG A 127 2.40 14.80 6.20
CA ARG A 127 2.66 16.00 6.98
C ARG A 127 1.37 16.62 7.44
N GLU A 128 1.32 16.97 8.72
CA GLU A 128 0.18 17.66 9.31
C GLU A 128 -0.17 18.93 8.52
N GLY A 129 -1.45 19.11 8.20
CA GLY A 129 -1.95 20.21 7.36
C GLY A 129 -1.71 20.08 5.85
N GLN A 130 -0.89 19.12 5.38
CA GLN A 130 -0.60 18.91 3.95
C GLN A 130 -1.07 17.54 3.42
N GLY A 131 -1.25 16.57 4.32
CA GLY A 131 -1.59 15.19 3.97
C GLY A 131 -0.38 14.42 3.44
N TRP A 132 -0.59 13.55 2.46
CA TRP A 132 0.49 12.77 1.86
C TRP A 132 1.48 13.66 1.11
N VAL A 133 2.77 13.59 1.48
CA VAL A 133 3.85 14.37 0.84
C VAL A 133 4.70 13.53 -0.10
N GLY A 134 4.70 12.21 0.06
CA GLY A 134 5.42 11.31 -0.84
C GLY A 134 5.72 9.96 -0.24
N GLY A 135 6.46 9.17 -0.99
CA GLY A 135 6.80 7.81 -0.61
C GLY A 135 7.47 7.03 -1.73
N TYR A 136 7.83 5.80 -1.43
CA TYR A 136 8.37 4.88 -2.41
C TYR A 136 7.94 3.45 -2.15
N ILE A 137 8.14 2.63 -3.17
CA ILE A 137 8.15 1.18 -3.07
C ILE A 137 9.44 0.66 -3.70
N ILE A 138 10.00 -0.40 -3.13
CA ILE A 138 11.10 -1.17 -3.71
C ILE A 138 10.58 -2.59 -3.83
N HIS A 139 10.37 -3.07 -5.05
CA HIS A 139 9.89 -4.43 -5.30
C HIS A 139 10.92 -5.17 -6.15
N GLU A 140 11.43 -6.30 -5.65
CA GLU A 140 12.49 -7.10 -6.31
C GLU A 140 13.68 -6.22 -6.77
N GLY A 141 14.12 -5.31 -5.89
CA GLY A 141 15.23 -4.38 -6.13
C GLY A 141 14.90 -3.16 -7.01
N ARG A 142 13.68 -3.05 -7.56
CA ARG A 142 13.27 -1.90 -8.38
C ARG A 142 12.56 -0.85 -7.52
N LYS A 143 13.15 0.34 -7.40
CA LYS A 143 12.55 1.48 -6.69
C LYS A 143 11.62 2.28 -7.59
N PHE A 144 10.43 2.58 -7.09
CA PHE A 144 9.52 3.57 -7.65
C PHE A 144 9.18 4.59 -6.56
N GLU A 145 9.39 5.87 -6.83
CA GLU A 145 9.29 6.96 -5.86
C GLU A 145 8.39 8.07 -6.38
N VAL A 146 7.60 8.64 -5.49
CA VAL A 146 6.71 9.74 -5.77
C VAL A 146 6.85 10.78 -4.67
N MET A 147 7.04 12.04 -5.08
CA MET A 147 6.99 13.19 -4.18
C MET A 147 5.92 14.16 -4.69
N LYS A 148 5.08 14.63 -3.77
CA LYS A 148 4.11 15.69 -4.04
C LYS A 148 4.89 17.01 -4.06
N ARG A 149 4.88 17.68 -5.22
CA ARG A 149 5.44 19.03 -5.38
C ARG A 149 4.51 20.08 -4.79
#